data_AF-A0A932YMU0-F1
#
_entry.id   AF-A0A932YMU0-F1
#
_cell.length_a   1.000
_cell.length_b   1.000
_cell.length_c   1.000
_cell.angle_alpha   90.00
_cell.angle_beta   90.00
_cell.angle_gamma   90.00
#
_symmetry.space_group_name_H-M   'P 1'
#
loop_
_entity.id
_entity.type
_entity.pdbx_description
1 polymer ?
#
loop_
_entity_poly.entity_id
_entity_poly.type
_entity_poly.pdbx_seq_one_letter_code
_entity_poly.pdbx_strand_id
1 'polypeptide(L)'
;RWYTIGNVFRYERPQRGRLREHWQLNADIVGIEGIEADAEVIAVAHGVMRSLGADERNFEIRVSDRRLLDSIYNEIGSSESNRRAVTRLLDAREKIDNFREKLIHELNEDNAKKLLDYLERTTSTAYLEELRAKLEYLGVRNMVVDTKITRGFDYYTGMVFEVYDTDPTNRRSLFGGGRYDNLLSLFGTEKIPAVGFAMGDVTARDFLETHGLMPNYAPATELMIAIVDEDAKSHAMKLAQDLRREDVTVAVNFSGKRVGDQLRYADKMKIPFVIAVGTKERESGRYMVKNLASGAEITLSADRIAEHLFSSLG
;
A
#
# COMPACT_ATOMS: atom_id res chain seq x y z
N ARG A 1 -7.68 1.27 17.18
CA ARG A 1 -7.04 1.76 15.94
C ARG A 1 -5.69 1.10 15.84
N TRP A 2 -5.52 0.11 14.98
CA TRP A 2 -4.29 -0.64 14.80
C TRP A 2 -3.97 -0.77 13.32
N TYR A 3 -2.69 -0.95 12.98
CA TYR A 3 -2.28 -1.34 11.64
C TYR A 3 -1.26 -2.46 11.71
N THR A 4 -1.20 -3.27 10.66
CA THR A 4 -0.20 -4.34 10.51
C THR A 4 0.30 -4.39 9.08
N ILE A 5 1.58 -4.67 8.88
CA ILE A 5 2.14 -5.02 7.56
C ILE A 5 2.69 -6.43 7.70
N GLY A 6 1.87 -7.39 7.32
CA GLY A 6 2.17 -8.82 7.46
C GLY A 6 2.27 -9.51 6.12
N ASN A 7 3.02 -10.60 6.07
CA ASN A 7 3.05 -11.50 4.94
C ASN A 7 1.82 -12.44 4.99
N VAL A 8 1.12 -12.61 3.87
CA VAL A 8 -0.09 -13.44 3.76
C VAL A 8 0.00 -14.42 2.60
N PHE A 9 -0.61 -15.59 2.78
CA PHE A 9 -0.58 -16.69 1.81
C PHE A 9 -1.97 -16.97 1.24
N ARG A 10 -2.05 -17.20 -0.08
CA ARG A 10 -3.28 -17.60 -0.77
C ARG A 10 -2.99 -18.75 -1.72
N TYR A 11 -3.67 -19.88 -1.53
CA TYR A 11 -3.57 -21.01 -2.44
C TYR A 11 -4.46 -20.80 -3.68
N GLU A 12 -4.05 -19.88 -4.54
CA GLU A 12 -4.70 -19.59 -5.82
C GLU A 12 -3.75 -19.76 -7.01
N ARG A 13 -4.31 -19.81 -8.23
CA ARG A 13 -3.51 -19.80 -9.46
C ARG A 13 -2.90 -18.41 -9.65
N PRO A 14 -1.57 -18.27 -9.75
CA PRO A 14 -0.95 -16.97 -9.97
C PRO A 14 -1.41 -16.30 -11.26
N GLN A 15 -1.60 -15.00 -11.21
CA GLN A 15 -1.95 -14.13 -12.33
C GLN A 15 -1.38 -12.72 -12.10
N ARG A 16 -1.49 -11.81 -13.07
CA ARG A 16 -1.00 -10.44 -12.91
C ARG A 16 -1.61 -9.78 -11.65
N GLY A 17 -0.74 -9.28 -10.78
CA GLY A 17 -1.13 -8.68 -9.50
C GLY A 17 -1.73 -9.65 -8.48
N ARG A 18 -1.49 -10.97 -8.61
CA ARG A 18 -1.83 -11.99 -7.60
C ARG A 18 -0.76 -13.07 -7.49
N LEU A 19 -0.15 -13.12 -6.33
CA LEU A 19 0.86 -14.10 -5.95
C LEU A 19 0.33 -15.02 -4.86
N ARG A 20 0.99 -16.15 -4.65
CA ARG A 20 0.68 -17.06 -3.54
C ARG A 20 1.11 -16.53 -2.18
N GLU A 21 2.05 -15.58 -2.19
CA GLU A 21 2.62 -14.92 -1.02
C GLU A 21 2.78 -13.44 -1.38
N HIS A 22 2.34 -12.54 -0.49
CA HIS A 22 2.47 -11.09 -0.68
C HIS A 22 2.39 -10.37 0.67
N TRP A 23 2.82 -9.11 0.70
CA TRP A 23 2.70 -8.26 1.89
C TRP A 23 1.36 -7.51 1.86
N GLN A 24 0.70 -7.43 3.02
CA GLN A 24 -0.58 -6.76 3.16
C GLN A 24 -0.53 -5.77 4.31
N LEU A 25 -0.80 -4.50 4.00
CA LEU A 25 -1.13 -3.47 4.98
C LEU A 25 -2.60 -3.63 5.37
N ASN A 26 -2.87 -3.86 6.65
CA ASN A 26 -4.21 -3.76 7.22
C ASN A 26 -4.25 -2.55 8.16
N ALA A 27 -5.35 -1.82 8.16
CA ALA A 27 -5.60 -0.74 9.12
C ALA A 27 -7.06 -0.80 9.59
N ASP A 28 -7.25 -0.90 10.89
CA ASP A 28 -8.54 -1.22 11.51
C ASP A 28 -8.84 -0.36 12.74
N ILE A 29 -10.09 0.09 12.83
CA ILE A 29 -10.69 0.70 14.02
C ILE A 29 -11.60 -0.35 14.65
N VAL A 30 -11.30 -0.74 15.89
CA VAL A 30 -12.02 -1.76 16.65
C VAL A 30 -12.64 -1.10 17.89
N GLY A 31 -13.88 -1.47 18.21
CA GLY A 31 -14.65 -0.99 19.35
C GLY A 31 -15.39 0.33 19.12
N ILE A 32 -15.44 0.85 17.89
CA ILE A 32 -16.10 2.11 17.55
C ILE A 32 -17.18 1.88 16.49
N GLU A 33 -18.42 2.21 16.86
CA GLU A 33 -19.55 2.29 15.93
C GLU A 33 -19.60 3.66 15.25
N GLY A 34 -20.43 3.76 14.21
CA GLY A 34 -20.78 5.04 13.60
C GLY A 34 -19.96 5.39 12.37
N ILE A 35 -20.50 6.36 11.66
CA ILE A 35 -20.03 6.82 10.35
C ILE A 35 -18.71 7.59 10.44
N GLU A 36 -18.36 8.11 11.61
CA GLU A 36 -17.08 8.76 11.88
C GLU A 36 -15.91 7.79 11.68
N ALA A 37 -16.02 6.57 12.20
CA ALA A 37 -14.99 5.56 12.01
C ALA A 37 -14.92 5.08 10.56
N ASP A 38 -16.07 5.00 9.87
CA ASP A 38 -16.14 4.65 8.45
C ASP A 38 -15.42 5.70 7.58
N ALA A 39 -15.68 6.99 7.86
CA ALA A 39 -15.02 8.11 7.19
C ALA A 39 -13.52 8.15 7.46
N GLU A 40 -13.09 7.92 8.71
CA GLU A 40 -11.67 7.90 9.09
C GLU A 40 -10.90 6.80 8.35
N VAL A 41 -11.45 5.58 8.25
CA VAL A 41 -10.81 4.46 7.54
C VAL A 41 -10.63 4.77 6.05
N ILE A 42 -11.65 5.34 5.41
CA ILE A 42 -11.56 5.77 4.01
C ILE A 42 -10.54 6.91 3.85
N ALA A 43 -10.50 7.87 4.78
CA ALA A 43 -9.55 8.96 4.75
C ALA A 43 -8.10 8.47 4.92
N VAL A 44 -7.85 7.45 5.76
CA VAL A 44 -6.54 6.81 5.86
C VAL A 44 -6.18 6.09 4.54
N ALA A 45 -7.12 5.36 3.93
CA ALA A 45 -6.91 4.72 2.63
C ALA A 45 -6.56 5.74 1.53
N HIS A 46 -7.27 6.88 1.50
CA HIS A 46 -6.96 8.01 0.62
C HIS A 46 -5.57 8.59 0.90
N GLY A 47 -5.25 8.85 2.17
CA GLY A 47 -3.97 9.38 2.60
C GLY A 47 -2.77 8.50 2.22
N VAL A 48 -2.92 7.17 2.27
CA VAL A 48 -1.91 6.22 1.77
C VAL A 48 -1.65 6.45 0.28
N MET A 49 -2.69 6.54 -0.54
CA MET A 49 -2.55 6.79 -1.98
C MET A 49 -1.90 8.14 -2.26
N ARG A 50 -2.33 9.21 -1.57
CA ARG A 50 -1.73 10.54 -1.71
C ARG A 50 -0.25 10.56 -1.30
N SER A 51 0.12 9.83 -0.24
CA SER A 51 1.50 9.73 0.25
C SER A 51 2.42 8.98 -0.72
N LEU A 52 1.86 8.08 -1.52
CA LEU A 52 2.56 7.42 -2.63
C LEU A 52 2.67 8.29 -3.89
N GLY A 53 2.23 9.55 -3.83
CA GLY A 53 2.30 10.50 -4.95
C GLY A 53 1.11 10.45 -5.90
N ALA A 54 0.08 9.64 -5.62
CA ALA A 54 -1.10 9.57 -6.47
C ALA A 54 -1.92 10.86 -6.37
N ASP A 55 -2.46 11.30 -7.51
CA ASP A 55 -3.48 12.32 -7.56
C ASP A 55 -4.88 11.69 -7.55
N GLU A 56 -5.91 12.45 -7.15
CA GLU A 56 -7.30 11.96 -7.11
C GLU A 56 -7.84 11.60 -8.50
N ARG A 57 -7.20 12.04 -9.58
CA ARG A 57 -7.53 11.61 -10.94
C ARG A 57 -7.04 10.19 -11.26
N ASN A 58 -6.05 9.68 -10.52
CA ASN A 58 -5.48 8.34 -10.76
C ASN A 58 -6.31 7.22 -10.10
N PHE A 59 -7.20 7.55 -9.15
CA PHE A 59 -8.01 6.55 -8.46
C PHE A 59 -9.36 7.09 -8.00
N GLU A 60 -10.33 6.21 -7.87
CA GLU A 60 -11.66 6.49 -7.30
C GLU A 60 -11.85 5.66 -6.03
N ILE A 61 -12.57 6.22 -5.04
CA ILE A 61 -13.01 5.46 -3.87
C ILE A 61 -14.47 5.11 -4.09
N ARG A 62 -14.72 3.86 -4.46
CA ARG A 62 -16.06 3.38 -4.73
C ARG A 62 -16.67 2.78 -3.48
N VAL A 63 -17.85 3.26 -3.11
CA VAL A 63 -18.50 2.93 -1.84
C VAL A 63 -19.87 2.33 -2.08
N SER A 64 -20.17 1.29 -1.33
CA SER A 64 -21.48 0.63 -1.22
C SER A 64 -21.84 0.46 0.25
N ASP A 65 -23.02 -0.06 0.51
CA ASP A 65 -23.50 -0.34 1.85
C ASP A 65 -24.35 -1.61 1.84
N ARG A 66 -23.97 -2.59 2.66
CA ARG A 66 -24.74 -3.83 2.80
C ARG A 66 -26.20 -3.59 3.19
N ARG A 67 -26.49 -2.54 3.97
CA ARG A 67 -27.84 -2.23 4.43
C ARG A 67 -28.80 -1.93 3.28
N LEU A 68 -28.28 -1.55 2.10
CA LEU A 68 -29.06 -1.47 0.86
C LEU A 68 -29.61 -2.82 0.44
N LEU A 69 -28.77 -3.87 0.47
CA LEU A 69 -29.21 -5.23 0.17
C LEU A 69 -30.20 -5.74 1.21
N ASP A 70 -29.96 -5.47 2.49
CA ASP A 70 -30.88 -5.91 3.55
C ASP A 70 -32.26 -5.26 3.38
N SER A 71 -32.31 -3.99 2.96
CA SER A 71 -33.56 -3.27 2.69
C SER A 71 -34.37 -3.93 1.57
N ILE A 72 -33.73 -4.23 0.44
CA ILE A 72 -34.42 -4.88 -0.69
C ILE A 72 -34.75 -6.35 -0.37
N TYR A 73 -33.93 -7.07 0.41
CA TYR A 73 -34.25 -8.41 0.88
C TYR A 73 -35.49 -8.45 1.79
N ASN A 74 -35.68 -7.42 2.62
CA ASN A 74 -36.88 -7.27 3.43
C ASN A 74 -38.11 -6.99 2.54
N GLU A 75 -37.97 -6.10 1.56
CA GLU A 75 -39.07 -5.73 0.65
C GLU A 75 -39.57 -6.92 -0.19
N ILE A 76 -38.64 -7.73 -0.73
CA ILE A 76 -39.01 -8.91 -1.54
C ILE A 76 -39.41 -10.13 -0.69
N GLY A 77 -39.37 -10.03 0.65
CA GLY A 77 -39.71 -11.13 1.56
C GLY A 77 -38.74 -12.31 1.49
N SER A 78 -37.45 -12.05 1.24
CA SER A 78 -36.44 -13.11 1.06
C SER A 78 -36.11 -13.81 2.38
N SER A 79 -36.12 -15.15 2.38
CA SER A 79 -35.72 -15.96 3.54
C SER A 79 -34.21 -15.84 3.82
N GLU A 80 -33.77 -16.10 5.05
CA GLU A 80 -32.33 -16.11 5.41
C GLU A 80 -31.48 -17.08 4.58
N SER A 81 -32.08 -18.15 4.06
CA SER A 81 -31.40 -19.05 3.12
C SER A 81 -31.19 -18.38 1.77
N ASN A 82 -32.24 -17.76 1.23
CA ASN A 82 -32.16 -17.07 -0.07
C ASN A 82 -31.22 -15.86 0.01
N ARG A 83 -31.26 -15.06 1.09
CA ARG A 83 -30.35 -13.92 1.28
C ARG A 83 -28.88 -14.31 1.16
N ARG A 84 -28.47 -15.41 1.83
CA ARG A 84 -27.09 -15.91 1.76
C ARG A 84 -26.74 -16.42 0.36
N ALA A 85 -27.63 -17.17 -0.29
CA ALA A 85 -27.41 -17.66 -1.65
C ALA A 85 -27.26 -16.51 -2.65
N VAL A 86 -28.18 -15.55 -2.62
CA VAL A 86 -28.17 -14.37 -3.50
C VAL A 86 -26.95 -13.49 -3.27
N THR A 87 -26.56 -13.26 -2.01
CA THR A 87 -25.36 -12.47 -1.68
C THR A 87 -24.09 -13.07 -2.28
N ARG A 88 -23.93 -14.40 -2.20
CA ARG A 88 -22.82 -15.11 -2.84
C ARG A 88 -22.87 -15.07 -4.36
N LEU A 89 -24.07 -15.16 -4.94
CA LEU A 89 -24.25 -15.01 -6.39
C LEU A 89 -23.83 -13.60 -6.84
N LEU A 90 -24.20 -12.56 -6.09
CA LEU A 90 -23.83 -11.18 -6.37
C LEU A 90 -22.31 -10.95 -6.31
N ASP A 91 -21.62 -11.51 -5.32
CA ASP A 91 -20.14 -11.45 -5.21
C ASP A 91 -19.45 -12.15 -6.40
N ALA A 92 -20.01 -13.27 -6.85
CA ALA A 92 -19.43 -14.07 -7.92
C ALA A 92 -19.90 -13.67 -9.34
N ARG A 93 -20.74 -12.63 -9.51
CA ARG A 93 -21.44 -12.35 -10.77
C ARG A 93 -20.51 -12.18 -11.98
N GLU A 94 -19.32 -11.60 -11.79
CA GLU A 94 -18.34 -11.35 -12.87
C GLU A 94 -17.62 -12.63 -13.32
N LYS A 95 -17.78 -13.73 -12.58
CA LYS A 95 -17.11 -15.02 -12.82
C LYS A 95 -18.09 -16.14 -13.22
N ILE A 96 -19.37 -15.83 -13.33
CA ILE A 96 -20.42 -16.83 -13.58
C ILE A 96 -21.17 -16.49 -14.86
N ASP A 97 -20.99 -17.34 -15.86
CA ASP A 97 -21.88 -17.43 -17.01
C ASP A 97 -23.22 -18.00 -16.51
N ASN A 98 -24.34 -17.31 -16.71
CA ASN A 98 -25.71 -17.61 -16.19
C ASN A 98 -26.06 -17.03 -14.81
N PHE A 99 -25.42 -15.94 -14.39
CA PHE A 99 -25.79 -15.22 -13.15
C PHE A 99 -27.31 -14.96 -13.04
N ARG A 100 -27.95 -14.46 -14.11
CA ARG A 100 -29.37 -14.11 -14.10
C ARG A 100 -30.29 -15.32 -13.88
N GLU A 101 -30.02 -16.45 -14.51
CA GLU A 101 -30.81 -17.67 -14.35
C GLU A 101 -30.75 -18.18 -12.91
N LYS A 102 -29.53 -18.19 -12.32
CA LYS A 102 -29.34 -18.59 -10.92
C LYS A 102 -30.03 -17.62 -9.95
N LEU A 103 -30.00 -16.32 -10.25
CA LEU A 103 -30.70 -15.34 -9.43
C LEU A 103 -32.22 -15.54 -9.45
N ILE A 104 -32.79 -15.83 -10.62
CA ILE A 104 -34.22 -16.13 -10.79
C ILE A 104 -34.58 -17.42 -10.05
N HIS A 105 -33.72 -18.44 -10.08
CA HIS A 105 -33.92 -19.66 -9.30
C HIS A 105 -34.03 -19.38 -7.79
N GLU A 106 -33.22 -18.46 -7.26
CA GLU A 106 -33.22 -18.13 -5.83
C GLU A 106 -34.35 -17.19 -5.41
N LEU A 107 -34.79 -16.28 -6.28
CA LEU A 107 -35.72 -15.19 -5.90
C LEU A 107 -37.06 -15.19 -6.62
N ASN A 108 -37.25 -15.94 -7.71
CA ASN A 108 -38.24 -15.72 -8.79
C ASN A 108 -37.92 -14.53 -9.71
N GLU A 109 -38.56 -14.48 -10.88
CA GLU A 109 -38.26 -13.50 -11.93
C GLU A 109 -38.55 -12.05 -11.51
N ASP A 110 -39.71 -11.81 -10.87
CA ASP A 110 -40.12 -10.48 -10.45
C ASP A 110 -39.19 -9.91 -9.37
N ASN A 111 -38.84 -10.72 -8.37
CA ASN A 111 -37.96 -10.30 -7.29
C ASN A 111 -36.51 -10.16 -7.76
N ALA A 112 -36.02 -11.04 -8.64
CA ALA A 112 -34.71 -10.89 -9.25
C ALA A 112 -34.61 -9.58 -10.03
N LYS A 113 -35.65 -9.23 -10.80
CA LYS A 113 -35.74 -7.95 -11.51
C LYS A 113 -35.76 -6.77 -10.55
N LYS A 114 -36.60 -6.79 -9.50
CA LYS A 114 -36.65 -5.73 -8.48
C LYS A 114 -35.31 -5.50 -7.81
N LEU A 115 -34.60 -6.57 -7.46
CA LEU A 115 -33.27 -6.48 -6.84
C LEU A 115 -32.26 -5.80 -7.78
N LEU A 116 -32.20 -6.22 -9.04
CA LEU A 116 -31.27 -5.65 -10.01
C LEU A 116 -31.62 -4.18 -10.33
N ASP A 117 -32.90 -3.87 -10.52
CA ASP A 117 -33.37 -2.51 -10.75
C ASP A 117 -33.05 -1.61 -9.55
N TYR A 118 -33.22 -2.11 -8.32
CA TYR A 118 -32.89 -1.37 -7.10
C TYR A 118 -31.38 -1.09 -7.01
N LEU A 119 -30.55 -2.10 -7.25
CA LEU A 119 -29.10 -1.92 -7.25
C LEU A 119 -28.65 -0.94 -8.34
N GLU A 120 -29.19 -1.03 -9.56
CA GLU A 120 -28.80 -0.15 -10.66
C GLU A 120 -29.26 1.30 -10.47
N ARG A 121 -30.43 1.52 -9.87
CA ARG A 121 -31.01 2.85 -9.70
C ARG A 121 -30.55 3.58 -8.45
N THR A 122 -30.08 2.84 -7.44
CA THR A 122 -29.64 3.45 -6.18
C THR A 122 -28.29 4.12 -6.38
N THR A 123 -28.30 5.45 -6.40
CA THR A 123 -27.09 6.27 -6.52
C THR A 123 -26.73 6.99 -5.21
N SER A 124 -27.63 6.97 -4.22
CA SER A 124 -27.50 7.71 -2.97
C SER A 124 -28.45 7.19 -1.90
N THR A 125 -28.07 7.34 -0.63
CA THR A 125 -28.92 7.19 0.57
C THR A 125 -28.53 8.24 1.60
N ALA A 126 -29.35 8.44 2.63
CA ALA A 126 -29.03 9.35 3.73
C ALA A 126 -27.65 9.04 4.37
N TYR A 127 -27.33 7.75 4.57
CA TYR A 127 -26.02 7.34 5.08
C TYR A 127 -24.89 7.68 4.09
N LEU A 128 -25.07 7.42 2.78
CA LEU A 128 -24.03 7.70 1.79
C LEU A 128 -23.79 9.20 1.58
N GLU A 129 -24.82 10.03 1.68
CA GLU A 129 -24.67 11.50 1.64
C GLU A 129 -23.98 12.03 2.90
N GLU A 130 -24.32 11.50 4.07
CA GLU A 130 -23.64 11.87 5.31
C GLU A 130 -22.15 11.46 5.27
N LEU A 131 -21.85 10.26 4.75
CA LEU A 131 -20.48 9.78 4.59
C LEU A 131 -19.71 10.68 3.61
N ARG A 132 -20.32 11.04 2.48
CA ARG A 132 -19.75 11.96 1.50
C ARG A 132 -19.41 13.31 2.14
N ALA A 133 -20.34 13.91 2.88
CA ALA A 133 -20.11 15.19 3.54
C ALA A 133 -18.95 15.14 4.54
N LYS A 134 -18.83 14.05 5.33
CA LYS A 134 -17.71 13.85 6.25
C LYS A 134 -16.38 13.66 5.52
N LEU A 135 -16.38 12.90 4.43
CA LEU A 135 -15.19 12.70 3.59
C LEU A 135 -14.73 14.01 2.94
N GLU A 136 -15.66 14.81 2.42
CA GLU A 136 -15.35 16.13 1.85
C GLU A 136 -14.76 17.08 2.90
N TYR A 137 -15.29 17.06 4.14
CA TYR A 137 -14.72 17.81 5.26
C TYR A 137 -13.29 17.37 5.60
N LEU A 138 -12.98 16.08 5.45
CA LEU A 138 -11.64 15.52 5.61
C LEU A 138 -10.74 15.71 4.37
N GLY A 139 -11.25 16.35 3.31
CA GLY A 139 -10.49 16.62 2.08
C GLY A 139 -10.50 15.49 1.05
N VAL A 140 -11.37 14.48 1.21
CA VAL A 140 -11.53 13.35 0.28
C VAL A 140 -12.72 13.62 -0.64
N ARG A 141 -12.48 13.85 -1.93
CA ARG A 141 -13.54 14.28 -2.88
C ARG A 141 -13.83 13.29 -4.00
N ASN A 142 -13.03 12.24 -4.15
CA ASN A 142 -13.16 11.23 -5.19
C ASN A 142 -14.00 10.01 -4.77
N MET A 143 -14.96 10.19 -3.86
CA MET A 143 -15.93 9.16 -3.50
C MET A 143 -17.00 9.01 -4.59
N VAL A 144 -17.18 7.77 -5.07
CA VAL A 144 -18.22 7.38 -6.03
C VAL A 144 -19.12 6.32 -5.40
N VAL A 145 -20.44 6.44 -5.55
CA VAL A 145 -21.35 5.37 -5.11
C VAL A 145 -21.37 4.28 -6.17
N ASP A 146 -21.06 3.04 -5.75
CA ASP A 146 -21.09 1.86 -6.61
C ASP A 146 -21.72 0.68 -5.87
N THR A 147 -23.05 0.57 -5.97
CA THR A 147 -23.85 -0.50 -5.38
C THR A 147 -23.51 -1.90 -5.91
N LYS A 148 -22.72 -1.96 -6.99
CA LYS A 148 -22.27 -3.20 -7.59
C LYS A 148 -21.10 -3.81 -6.81
N ILE A 149 -20.52 -3.10 -5.83
CA ILE A 149 -19.55 -3.64 -4.89
C ILE A 149 -20.29 -4.48 -3.86
N THR A 150 -20.22 -5.79 -4.06
CA THR A 150 -20.86 -6.82 -3.23
C THR A 150 -19.85 -7.79 -2.62
N ARG A 151 -18.55 -7.51 -2.83
CA ARG A 151 -17.46 -8.39 -2.43
C ARG A 151 -17.24 -8.38 -0.92
N GLY A 152 -17.17 -9.56 -0.33
CA GLY A 152 -16.99 -9.72 1.12
C GLY A 152 -18.25 -9.51 1.95
N PHE A 153 -19.43 -9.41 1.32
CA PHE A 153 -20.70 -9.34 2.03
C PHE A 153 -20.99 -10.60 2.88
N ASP A 154 -20.26 -11.69 2.71
CA ASP A 154 -20.36 -12.82 3.64
C ASP A 154 -19.95 -12.47 5.09
N TYR A 155 -19.21 -11.37 5.31
CA TYR A 155 -18.80 -10.93 6.66
C TYR A 155 -18.95 -9.43 6.95
N TYR A 156 -19.01 -8.56 5.94
CA TYR A 156 -19.31 -7.14 6.19
C TYR A 156 -20.75 -6.96 6.68
N THR A 157 -20.97 -5.98 7.56
CA THR A 157 -22.25 -5.65 8.22
C THR A 157 -22.79 -4.27 7.85
N GLY A 158 -22.02 -3.44 7.15
CA GLY A 158 -22.40 -2.07 6.80
C GLY A 158 -21.70 -1.55 5.55
N MET A 159 -21.11 -0.37 5.62
CA MET A 159 -20.33 0.24 4.54
C MET A 159 -19.22 -0.67 4.05
N VAL A 160 -19.06 -0.73 2.74
CA VAL A 160 -17.96 -1.42 2.05
C VAL A 160 -17.42 -0.48 0.99
N PHE A 161 -16.10 -0.46 0.82
CA PHE A 161 -15.47 0.37 -0.19
C PHE A 161 -14.30 -0.33 -0.87
N GLU A 162 -14.01 0.09 -2.09
CA GLU A 162 -12.85 -0.33 -2.85
C GLU A 162 -12.18 0.90 -3.50
N VAL A 163 -10.86 0.92 -3.47
CA VAL A 163 -10.03 1.90 -4.18
C VAL A 163 -9.74 1.34 -5.57
N TYR A 164 -10.20 2.02 -6.60
CA TYR A 164 -10.12 1.62 -7.99
C TYR A 164 -9.13 2.49 -8.76
N ASP A 165 -8.29 1.88 -9.58
CA ASP A 165 -7.47 2.59 -10.56
C ASP A 165 -8.34 3.07 -11.73
N THR A 166 -8.14 4.33 -12.14
CA THR A 166 -8.86 4.95 -13.26
C THR A 166 -8.15 4.73 -14.60
N ASP A 167 -6.90 4.26 -14.60
CA ASP A 167 -6.14 4.03 -15.82
C ASP A 167 -6.77 2.89 -16.65
N PRO A 168 -7.05 3.10 -17.96
CA PRO A 168 -7.65 2.08 -18.81
C PRO A 168 -6.84 0.79 -18.94
N THR A 169 -5.52 0.86 -18.79
CA THR A 169 -4.61 -0.31 -18.88
C THR A 169 -4.56 -1.13 -17.60
N ASN A 170 -5.05 -0.58 -16.48
CA ASN A 170 -5.07 -1.22 -15.17
C ASN A 170 -6.40 -0.98 -14.44
N ARG A 171 -7.53 -0.98 -15.14
CA ARG A 171 -8.85 -0.68 -14.55
C ARG A 171 -9.35 -1.81 -13.62
N ARG A 172 -8.84 -1.84 -12.40
CA ARG A 172 -9.11 -2.85 -11.37
C ARG A 172 -9.26 -2.23 -9.98
N SER A 173 -9.87 -3.00 -9.09
CA SER A 173 -9.78 -2.76 -7.65
C SER A 173 -8.35 -3.02 -7.19
N LEU A 174 -7.75 -2.01 -6.55
CA LEU A 174 -6.41 -2.05 -5.98
C LEU A 174 -6.44 -2.70 -4.60
N PHE A 175 -7.36 -2.23 -3.77
CA PHE A 175 -7.61 -2.70 -2.41
C PHE A 175 -8.97 -2.19 -1.91
N GLY A 176 -9.40 -2.62 -0.74
CA GLY A 176 -10.68 -2.20 -0.18
C GLY A 176 -10.85 -2.64 1.26
N GLY A 177 -12.03 -2.34 1.78
CA GLY A 177 -12.35 -2.50 3.18
C GLY A 177 -13.84 -2.35 3.44
N GLY A 178 -14.21 -2.34 4.72
CA GLY A 178 -15.59 -2.17 5.13
C GLY A 178 -15.79 -2.44 6.61
N ARG A 179 -17.03 -2.30 7.05
CA ARG A 179 -17.47 -2.52 8.43
C ARG A 179 -17.89 -3.98 8.64
N TYR A 180 -17.40 -4.64 9.67
CA TYR A 180 -17.57 -6.08 9.95
C TYR A 180 -17.84 -6.38 11.43
N ASP A 181 -18.88 -5.76 11.99
CA ASP A 181 -19.14 -5.74 13.45
C ASP A 181 -19.41 -7.13 14.09
N ASN A 182 -19.69 -8.15 13.27
CA ASN A 182 -20.02 -9.50 13.75
C ASN A 182 -18.82 -10.47 13.74
N LEU A 183 -17.69 -10.11 13.11
CA LEU A 183 -16.59 -11.05 12.87
C LEU A 183 -15.96 -11.56 14.17
N LEU A 184 -15.76 -10.66 15.14
CA LEU A 184 -15.10 -10.99 16.41
C LEU A 184 -15.96 -11.92 17.29
N SER A 185 -17.29 -11.89 17.14
CA SER A 185 -18.21 -12.77 17.85
C SER A 185 -18.05 -14.25 17.47
N LEU A 186 -17.50 -14.54 16.28
CA LEU A 186 -17.18 -15.92 15.89
C LEU A 186 -16.10 -16.56 16.78
N PHE A 187 -15.32 -15.75 17.50
CA PHE A 187 -14.25 -16.19 18.39
C PHE A 187 -14.66 -16.19 19.87
N GLY A 188 -15.97 -16.17 20.15
CA GLY A 188 -16.51 -16.28 21.52
C GLY A 188 -16.47 -14.98 22.33
N THR A 189 -16.30 -13.84 21.66
CA THR A 189 -16.38 -12.51 22.29
C THR A 189 -17.77 -11.91 22.10
N GLU A 190 -18.14 -10.92 22.93
CA GLU A 190 -19.32 -10.10 22.67
C GLU A 190 -19.17 -9.36 21.32
N LYS A 191 -20.26 -8.82 20.79
CA LYS A 191 -20.25 -8.06 19.54
C LYS A 191 -19.32 -6.84 19.70
N ILE A 192 -18.21 -6.83 18.97
CA ILE A 192 -17.25 -5.72 18.94
C ILE A 192 -17.27 -5.11 17.53
N PRO A 193 -17.79 -3.88 17.39
CA PRO A 193 -17.79 -3.14 16.13
C PRO A 193 -16.40 -2.97 15.56
N ALA A 194 -16.26 -3.11 14.24
CA ALA A 194 -14.96 -3.00 13.58
C ALA A 194 -15.10 -2.52 12.13
N VAL A 195 -14.18 -1.69 11.69
CA VAL A 195 -14.08 -1.20 10.31
C VAL A 195 -12.61 -1.04 9.94
N GLY A 196 -12.25 -1.40 8.71
CA GLY A 196 -10.87 -1.31 8.25
C GLY A 196 -10.72 -1.62 6.77
N PHE A 197 -9.48 -1.64 6.29
CA PHE A 197 -9.12 -2.00 4.92
C PHE A 197 -7.84 -2.83 4.85
N ALA A 198 -7.64 -3.48 3.70
CA ALA A 198 -6.49 -4.33 3.43
C ALA A 198 -5.89 -4.02 2.05
N MET A 199 -4.66 -3.51 2.00
CA MET A 199 -3.92 -3.17 0.78
C MET A 199 -2.73 -4.11 0.54
N GLY A 200 -2.69 -4.78 -0.61
CA GLY A 200 -1.58 -5.65 -1.01
C GLY A 200 -0.45 -4.90 -1.72
N ASP A 201 0.80 -5.28 -1.48
CA ASP A 201 1.99 -4.67 -2.09
C ASP A 201 2.05 -4.87 -3.61
N VAL A 202 1.61 -6.03 -4.11
CA VAL A 202 1.67 -6.35 -5.54
C VAL A 202 0.79 -5.41 -6.37
N THR A 203 -0.44 -5.15 -5.91
CA THR A 203 -1.38 -4.28 -6.64
C THR A 203 -1.02 -2.81 -6.50
N ALA A 204 -0.51 -2.42 -5.32
CA ALA A 204 0.06 -1.10 -5.12
C ALA A 204 1.25 -0.87 -6.04
N ARG A 205 2.17 -1.83 -6.15
CA ARG A 205 3.32 -1.74 -7.07
C ARG A 205 2.88 -1.63 -8.53
N ASP A 206 1.95 -2.49 -8.97
CA ASP A 206 1.39 -2.42 -10.35
C ASP A 206 0.84 -1.00 -10.64
N PHE A 207 0.12 -0.41 -9.69
CA PHE A 207 -0.39 0.96 -9.79
C PHE A 207 0.75 1.99 -9.90
N LEU A 208 1.76 1.93 -9.03
CA LEU A 208 2.88 2.87 -9.06
C LEU A 208 3.69 2.78 -10.36
N GLU A 209 3.89 1.57 -10.88
CA GLU A 209 4.55 1.37 -12.17
C GLU A 209 3.73 1.96 -13.32
N THR A 210 2.42 1.73 -13.36
CA THR A 210 1.51 2.29 -14.38
C THR A 210 1.51 3.82 -14.39
N HIS A 211 1.49 4.45 -13.21
CA HIS A 211 1.41 5.91 -13.08
C HIS A 211 2.79 6.59 -13.01
N GLY A 212 3.89 5.85 -13.13
CA GLY A 212 5.25 6.40 -13.04
C GLY A 212 5.59 6.98 -11.66
N LEU A 213 4.97 6.45 -10.61
CA LEU A 213 5.07 6.91 -9.21
C LEU A 213 6.02 6.03 -8.38
N MET A 214 6.76 5.12 -8.99
CA MET A 214 7.73 4.30 -8.28
C MET A 214 8.75 5.21 -7.58
N PRO A 215 8.92 5.08 -6.26
CA PRO A 215 9.88 5.91 -5.54
C PRO A 215 11.29 5.61 -6.05
N ASN A 216 12.12 6.65 -6.11
CA ASN A 216 13.54 6.46 -6.33
C ASN A 216 14.10 5.68 -5.14
N TYR A 217 14.73 4.54 -5.42
CA TYR A 217 15.41 3.78 -4.38
C TYR A 217 16.61 4.59 -3.88
N ALA A 218 16.50 5.08 -2.64
CA ALA A 218 17.65 5.61 -1.93
C ALA A 218 18.43 4.40 -1.37
N PRO A 219 19.72 4.25 -1.67
CA PRO A 219 20.52 3.23 -1.01
C PRO A 219 20.58 3.54 0.49
N ALA A 220 20.58 2.51 1.32
CA ALA A 220 20.82 2.69 2.75
C ALA A 220 22.22 3.29 3.01
N THR A 221 23.20 2.99 2.14
CA THR A 221 24.58 3.47 2.28
C THR A 221 24.77 4.83 1.60
N GLU A 222 25.26 5.80 2.35
CA GLU A 222 25.59 7.15 1.88
C GLU A 222 27.02 7.24 1.35
N LEU A 223 27.94 6.53 2.00
CA LEU A 223 29.37 6.55 1.69
C LEU A 223 29.95 5.13 1.66
N MET A 224 30.69 4.83 0.59
CA MET A 224 31.53 3.63 0.54
C MET A 224 33.01 3.99 0.67
N ILE A 225 33.74 3.27 1.52
CA ILE A 225 35.19 3.34 1.59
C ILE A 225 35.78 2.21 0.74
N ALA A 226 36.49 2.58 -0.33
CA ALA A 226 37.28 1.69 -1.15
C ALA A 226 38.68 1.51 -0.57
N ILE A 227 39.16 0.28 -0.49
CA ILE A 227 40.49 -0.05 0.03
C ILE A 227 41.48 -0.13 -1.14
N VAL A 228 42.54 0.66 -1.09
CA VAL A 228 43.58 0.71 -2.14
C VAL A 228 44.62 -0.38 -1.94
N ASP A 229 45.06 -0.58 -0.70
CA ASP A 229 46.07 -1.56 -0.29
C ASP A 229 45.65 -2.29 1.00
N GLU A 230 46.17 -3.50 1.22
CA GLU A 230 45.78 -4.35 2.35
C GLU A 230 46.04 -3.70 3.72
N ASP A 231 47.11 -2.90 3.83
CA ASP A 231 47.49 -2.23 5.07
C ASP A 231 46.52 -1.09 5.43
N ALA A 232 45.68 -0.65 4.48
CA ALA A 232 44.64 0.34 4.70
C ALA A 232 43.37 -0.21 5.37
N LYS A 233 43.21 -1.54 5.47
CA LYS A 233 41.99 -2.17 6.01
C LYS A 233 41.62 -1.70 7.42
N SER A 234 42.56 -1.79 8.35
CA SER A 234 42.31 -1.41 9.75
C SER A 234 41.96 0.07 9.90
N HIS A 235 42.61 0.93 9.10
CA HIS A 235 42.32 2.36 9.07
C HIS A 235 40.95 2.67 8.46
N ALA A 236 40.61 2.03 7.34
CA ALA A 236 39.30 2.17 6.70
C ALA A 236 38.17 1.72 7.64
N MET A 237 38.36 0.63 8.38
CA MET A 237 37.43 0.16 9.41
C MET A 237 37.24 1.19 10.53
N LYS A 238 38.35 1.76 11.02
CA LYS A 238 38.33 2.78 12.07
C LYS A 238 37.60 4.05 11.60
N LEU A 239 37.94 4.55 10.41
CA LEU A 239 37.27 5.70 9.80
C LEU A 239 35.77 5.46 9.62
N ALA A 240 35.37 4.30 9.08
CA ALA A 240 33.95 3.96 8.95
C ALA A 240 33.23 3.94 10.30
N GLN A 241 33.87 3.42 11.35
CA GLN A 241 33.27 3.39 12.68
C GLN A 241 33.11 4.78 13.29
N ASP A 242 34.06 5.68 13.06
CA ASP A 242 33.99 7.06 13.54
C ASP A 242 32.91 7.85 12.79
N LEU A 243 32.82 7.71 11.47
CA LEU A 243 31.75 8.33 10.67
C LEU A 243 30.34 7.79 11.03
N ARG A 244 30.22 6.50 11.33
CA ARG A 244 28.95 5.93 11.83
C ARG A 244 28.53 6.48 13.19
N ARG A 245 29.47 6.92 14.02
CA ARG A 245 29.17 7.59 15.29
C ARG A 245 28.68 9.03 15.08
N GLU A 246 28.91 9.57 13.90
CA GLU A 246 28.39 10.86 13.43
C GLU A 246 27.15 10.66 12.53
N ASP A 247 26.45 9.53 12.70
CA ASP A 247 25.21 9.16 11.98
C ASP A 247 25.33 8.99 10.45
N VAL A 248 26.54 8.87 9.92
CA VAL A 248 26.74 8.56 8.49
C VAL A 248 26.59 7.05 8.25
N THR A 249 25.79 6.66 7.26
CA THR A 249 25.67 5.25 6.87
C THR A 249 26.81 4.83 5.93
N VAL A 250 27.86 4.25 6.51
CA VAL A 250 29.11 3.91 5.81
C VAL A 250 29.29 2.40 5.59
N ALA A 251 29.67 2.01 4.37
CA ALA A 251 30.14 0.66 4.03
C ALA A 251 31.64 0.64 3.69
N VAL A 252 32.36 -0.40 4.10
CA VAL A 252 33.75 -0.61 3.68
C VAL A 252 33.79 -1.77 2.69
N ASN A 253 34.48 -1.60 1.56
CA ASN A 253 34.56 -2.63 0.53
C ASN A 253 35.78 -3.55 0.74
N PHE A 254 35.54 -4.72 1.34
CA PHE A 254 36.59 -5.71 1.63
C PHE A 254 36.85 -6.71 0.49
N SER A 255 36.38 -6.44 -0.73
CA SER A 255 36.46 -7.42 -1.83
C SER A 255 37.87 -7.75 -2.32
N GLY A 256 38.88 -6.95 -1.95
CA GLY A 256 40.27 -7.08 -2.45
C GLY A 256 40.42 -6.78 -3.95
N LYS A 257 39.35 -6.33 -4.61
CA LYS A 257 39.39 -5.95 -6.03
C LYS A 257 40.09 -4.61 -6.21
N ARG A 258 40.51 -4.30 -7.44
CA ARG A 258 41.11 -3.00 -7.76
C ARG A 258 40.11 -1.88 -7.49
N VAL A 259 40.59 -0.69 -7.13
CA VAL A 259 39.76 0.49 -6.80
C VAL A 259 38.72 0.79 -7.89
N GLY A 260 39.10 0.68 -9.17
CA GLY A 260 38.16 0.88 -10.29
C GLY A 260 36.99 -0.11 -10.30
N ASP A 261 37.20 -1.36 -9.89
CA ASP A 261 36.13 -2.36 -9.74
C ASP A 261 35.23 -2.05 -8.53
N GLN A 262 35.82 -1.54 -7.44
CA GLN A 262 35.08 -1.12 -6.25
C GLN A 262 34.18 0.10 -6.56
N LEU A 263 34.70 1.09 -7.28
CA LEU A 263 33.93 2.27 -7.72
C LEU A 263 32.74 1.87 -8.60
N ARG A 264 32.93 0.95 -9.54
CA ARG A 264 31.83 0.39 -10.35
C ARG A 264 30.77 -0.32 -9.50
N TYR A 265 31.20 -0.99 -8.43
CA TYR A 265 30.26 -1.62 -7.50
C TYR A 265 29.43 -0.57 -6.74
N ALA A 266 30.06 0.51 -6.24
CA ALA A 266 29.34 1.61 -5.60
C ALA A 266 28.31 2.25 -6.52
N ASP A 267 28.68 2.55 -7.78
CA ASP A 267 27.76 3.12 -8.78
C ASP A 267 26.59 2.18 -9.10
N LYS A 268 26.85 0.87 -9.23
CA LYS A 268 25.82 -0.15 -9.42
C LYS A 268 24.84 -0.19 -8.24
N MET A 269 25.34 -0.06 -7.02
CA MET A 269 24.54 0.00 -5.79
C MET A 269 23.94 1.39 -5.52
N LYS A 270 24.17 2.35 -6.43
CA LYS A 270 23.71 3.75 -6.34
C LYS A 270 24.22 4.53 -5.13
N ILE A 271 25.31 4.08 -4.50
CA ILE A 271 25.90 4.74 -3.33
C ILE A 271 26.38 6.14 -3.74
N PRO A 272 25.94 7.22 -3.08
CA PRO A 272 26.22 8.58 -3.53
C PRO A 272 27.70 8.97 -3.50
N PHE A 273 28.42 8.59 -2.43
CA PHE A 273 29.81 9.00 -2.21
C PHE A 273 30.78 7.83 -2.10
N VAL A 274 32.01 8.06 -2.56
CA VAL A 274 33.13 7.13 -2.34
C VAL A 274 34.37 7.88 -1.86
N ILE A 275 35.10 7.25 -0.93
CA ILE A 275 36.47 7.60 -0.57
C ILE A 275 37.37 6.40 -0.88
N ALA A 276 38.54 6.63 -1.46
CA ALA A 276 39.58 5.61 -1.58
C ALA A 276 40.63 5.83 -0.48
N VAL A 277 40.97 4.78 0.28
CA VAL A 277 41.94 4.83 1.37
C VAL A 277 43.11 3.94 1.04
N GLY A 278 44.29 4.54 0.88
CA GLY A 278 45.59 3.86 0.86
C GLY A 278 46.57 4.51 1.84
N THR A 279 47.86 4.26 1.64
CA THR A 279 48.94 4.86 2.45
C THR A 279 48.85 6.38 2.60
N LYS A 280 48.57 7.12 1.52
CA LYS A 280 48.51 8.58 1.53
C LYS A 280 47.42 9.11 2.46
N GLU A 281 46.23 8.55 2.39
CA GLU A 281 45.09 9.00 3.21
C GLU A 281 45.26 8.61 4.68
N ARG A 282 45.89 7.45 4.93
CA ARG A 282 46.27 7.02 6.28
C ARG A 282 47.23 7.98 6.96
N GLU A 283 48.29 8.37 6.25
CA GLU A 283 49.34 9.23 6.80
C GLU A 283 48.88 10.68 6.95
N SER A 284 48.12 11.18 5.98
CA SER A 284 47.70 12.59 5.98
C SER A 284 46.43 12.86 6.80
N GLY A 285 45.60 11.84 7.06
CA GLY A 285 44.28 12.03 7.68
C GLY A 285 43.31 12.84 6.81
N ARG A 286 43.62 13.00 5.52
CA ARG A 286 42.81 13.72 4.53
C ARG A 286 42.31 12.75 3.47
N TYR A 287 41.06 12.93 3.06
CA TYR A 287 40.34 12.01 2.20
C TYR A 287 39.69 12.76 1.05
N MET A 288 39.88 12.25 -0.15
CA MET A 288 39.15 12.71 -1.32
C MET A 288 37.77 12.04 -1.32
N VAL A 289 36.73 12.84 -1.06
CA VAL A 289 35.34 12.45 -1.16
C VAL A 289 34.88 12.72 -2.59
N LYS A 290 34.47 11.67 -3.30
CA LYS A 290 33.96 11.74 -4.67
C LYS A 290 32.45 11.52 -4.68
N ASN A 291 31.71 12.46 -5.25
CA ASN A 291 30.30 12.27 -5.57
C ASN A 291 30.18 11.50 -6.90
N LEU A 292 29.55 10.32 -6.89
CA LEU A 292 29.49 9.45 -8.07
C LEU A 292 28.51 9.96 -9.14
N ALA A 293 27.49 10.73 -8.77
CA ALA A 293 26.52 11.26 -9.72
C ALA A 293 27.07 12.45 -10.51
N SER A 294 27.74 13.39 -9.84
CA SER A 294 28.29 14.61 -10.47
C SER A 294 29.74 14.46 -10.92
N GLY A 295 30.47 13.51 -10.35
CA GLY A 295 31.92 13.38 -10.53
C GLY A 295 32.74 14.41 -9.75
N ALA A 296 32.11 15.30 -8.97
CA ALA A 296 32.80 16.29 -8.15
C ALA A 296 33.64 15.62 -7.05
N GLU A 297 34.80 16.20 -6.78
CA GLU A 297 35.77 15.70 -5.81
C GLU A 297 36.19 16.83 -4.85
N ILE A 298 36.19 16.52 -3.55
CA ILE A 298 36.65 17.44 -2.51
C ILE A 298 37.54 16.71 -1.51
N THR A 299 38.64 17.35 -1.08
CA THR A 299 39.55 16.75 -0.09
C THR A 299 39.29 17.32 1.29
N LEU A 300 38.84 16.47 2.22
CA LEU A 300 38.43 16.84 3.58
C LEU A 300 39.26 16.11 4.64
N SER A 301 39.36 16.67 5.83
CA SER A 301 39.81 15.92 7.01
C SER A 301 38.67 15.03 7.53
N ALA A 302 39.00 13.98 8.31
CA ALA A 302 38.01 13.01 8.81
C ALA A 302 36.79 13.67 9.48
N ASP A 303 37.04 14.67 10.32
CA ASP A 303 36.06 15.43 11.11
C ASP A 303 35.13 16.33 10.29
N ARG A 304 35.42 16.52 8.99
CA ARG A 304 34.61 17.36 8.09
C ARG A 304 33.79 16.55 7.08
N ILE A 305 33.96 15.23 7.05
CA ILE A 305 33.28 14.36 6.07
C ILE A 305 31.78 14.33 6.36
N ALA A 306 31.36 14.04 7.60
CA ALA A 306 29.94 13.92 7.92
C ALA A 306 29.16 15.21 7.61
N GLU A 307 29.67 16.38 8.04
CA GLU A 307 29.09 17.69 7.72
C GLU A 307 28.91 17.89 6.21
N HIS A 308 29.94 17.55 5.42
CA HIS A 308 29.85 17.68 3.97
C HIS A 308 28.77 16.76 3.36
N LEU A 309 28.70 15.51 3.81
CA LEU A 309 27.71 14.53 3.32
C LEU A 309 26.29 14.99 3.63
N PHE A 310 26.02 15.43 4.87
CA PHE A 310 24.69 15.93 5.26
C PHE A 310 24.29 17.18 4.48
N SER A 311 25.21 18.11 4.24
CA SER A 311 24.94 19.30 3.41
C SER A 311 24.69 18.99 1.92
N SER A 312 25.09 17.80 1.46
CA SER A 312 24.99 17.41 0.05
C SER A 312 23.85 16.43 -0.23
N LEU A 313 23.34 15.75 0.80
CA LEU A 313 22.22 14.80 0.72
C LEU A 313 20.90 15.37 1.22
N GLY A 314 20.95 16.42 2.06
CA GLY A 314 19.79 17.14 2.62
C GLY A 314 19.45 18.41 1.86
#